data_AF-A0AAD6DNC1-F1
#
_entry.id   AF-A0AAD6DNC1-F1
#
_cell.length_a   1.000
_cell.length_b   1.000
_cell.length_c   1.000
_cell.angle_alpha   90.00
_cell.angle_beta   90.00
_cell.angle_gamma   90.00
#
_symmetry.space_group_name_H-M   'P 1'
#
loop_
_entity.id
_entity.type
_entity.pdbx_description
1 polymer ?
#
loop_
_entity_poly.entity_id
_entity_poly.type
_entity_poly.pdbx_seq_one_letter_code
_entity_poly.pdbx_strand_id
1 'polypeptide(L)'
;MAKETNIRTLHDHLTGGENDNKQHVSFHPRHITLETFHSLLSHYPSTVERVHRGKLMLKLQSKAGKAPKRKAEAKVSAAPTTQAELDPSEEKHILEETDKFLQLDRWRYEVLPKIIAERANEGGQKGSVPEGGHLLKEELVDIMEWKTKHGVSRPMLMGMVKSNQDATITKSTSTAFSALPDADPVVAPSDAFPKASLDALTGPIRGVGPATASLILSIATVFGDAKKQVPFYSDDVYLWLCLMDFPEGQNMKEQKPSKHKKPNGDLIVKYNMNEYRELWNASQELRVRLNNGAGDAPVSFIDIERAAYVLRNISVSGYYASQEPEAGLNIVKELELENSQLPKEAKKDPGELGVRRSKRVKQEAI
;
A
#
# COMPACT_ATOMS: atom_id res chain seq x y z
N MET A 1 55.79 37.12 -3.58
CA MET A 1 55.53 36.06 -2.59
C MET A 1 54.04 35.82 -2.57
N ALA A 2 53.60 34.76 -3.27
CA ALA A 2 52.21 34.42 -3.48
C ALA A 2 51.62 33.72 -2.25
N LYS A 3 50.37 34.05 -1.91
CA LYS A 3 49.61 33.38 -0.84
C LYS A 3 48.98 32.11 -1.39
N GLU A 4 49.37 30.99 -0.80
CA GLU A 4 48.93 29.64 -1.11
C GLU A 4 47.53 29.42 -0.51
N THR A 5 46.59 28.99 -1.36
CA THR A 5 45.18 28.74 -1.00
C THR A 5 45.00 27.22 -0.94
N ASN A 6 44.71 26.68 0.24
CA ASN A 6 44.57 25.23 0.44
C ASN A 6 43.12 24.81 0.14
N ILE A 7 42.89 24.30 -1.08
CA ILE A 7 41.65 23.64 -1.50
C ILE A 7 41.82 22.15 -1.21
N ARG A 8 41.06 21.62 -0.25
CA ARG A 8 40.95 20.18 -0.01
C ARG A 8 39.91 19.57 -0.95
N THR A 9 40.40 19.06 -2.07
CA THR A 9 39.70 18.11 -2.95
C THR A 9 39.79 16.73 -2.31
N LEU A 10 38.66 16.12 -1.95
CA LEU A 10 38.63 14.71 -1.54
C LEU A 10 38.52 13.85 -2.80
N HIS A 11 39.55 13.04 -3.00
CA HIS A 11 39.77 12.15 -4.13
C HIS A 11 38.77 11.00 -4.15
N ASP A 12 38.18 10.78 -5.32
CA ASP A 12 37.57 9.52 -5.74
C ASP A 12 38.56 8.36 -5.56
N HIS A 13 38.11 7.30 -4.90
CA HIS A 13 38.68 5.97 -5.05
C HIS A 13 37.62 5.05 -5.66
N LEU A 14 37.64 5.00 -6.99
CA LEU A 14 37.15 3.88 -7.77
C LEU A 14 38.10 2.70 -7.56
N THR A 15 37.59 1.60 -7.00
CA THR A 15 38.27 0.30 -7.04
C THR A 15 37.29 -0.78 -7.46
N GLY A 16 37.53 -1.33 -8.65
CA GLY A 16 37.45 -2.76 -8.95
C GLY A 16 36.06 -3.37 -8.95
N GLY A 17 35.41 -3.36 -10.12
CA GLY A 17 34.27 -4.20 -10.39
C GLY A 17 34.67 -5.67 -10.49
N GLU A 18 34.18 -6.47 -9.54
CA GLU A 18 33.87 -7.87 -9.78
C GLU A 18 32.41 -7.96 -10.25
N ASN A 19 32.20 -8.68 -11.34
CA ASN A 19 30.91 -8.93 -11.98
C ASN A 19 29.97 -9.71 -11.06
N ASP A 20 29.23 -9.01 -10.21
CA ASP A 20 27.98 -9.52 -9.63
C ASP A 20 26.80 -8.99 -10.45
N ASN A 21 26.47 -9.71 -11.53
CA ASN A 21 25.35 -9.42 -12.42
C ASN A 21 24.00 -9.82 -11.78
N LYS A 22 23.76 -9.38 -10.54
CA LYS A 22 22.42 -9.30 -9.94
C LYS A 22 22.04 -7.84 -9.89
N GLN A 23 21.25 -7.42 -10.88
CA GLN A 23 20.69 -6.08 -10.96
C GLN A 23 19.85 -5.81 -9.70
N HIS A 24 20.45 -5.16 -8.70
CA HIS A 24 19.79 -4.92 -7.43
C HIS A 24 18.64 -3.93 -7.65
N VAL A 25 17.41 -4.36 -7.30
CA VAL A 25 16.23 -3.52 -7.39
C VAL A 25 16.43 -2.26 -6.54
N SER A 26 16.27 -1.08 -7.14
CA SER A 26 16.38 0.20 -6.43
C SER A 26 14.99 0.80 -6.22
N PHE A 27 14.66 1.13 -4.97
CA PHE A 27 13.45 1.88 -4.63
C PHE A 27 13.71 3.39 -4.46
N HIS A 28 14.94 3.84 -4.70
CA HIS A 28 15.27 5.25 -4.59
C HIS A 28 14.47 6.06 -5.65
N PRO A 29 13.75 7.14 -5.29
CA PRO A 29 12.87 7.86 -6.23
C PRO A 29 13.55 8.34 -7.52
N ARG A 30 14.85 8.63 -7.48
CA ARG A 30 15.66 9.01 -8.66
C ARG A 30 16.10 7.83 -9.54
N HIS A 31 16.06 6.60 -9.04
CA HIS A 31 16.67 5.43 -9.68
C HIS A 31 15.68 4.28 -9.92
N ILE A 32 14.51 4.29 -9.27
CA ILE A 32 13.47 3.28 -9.49
C ILE A 32 13.03 3.26 -10.96
N THR A 33 13.10 2.08 -11.58
CA THR A 33 12.69 1.88 -12.97
C THR A 33 11.17 1.83 -13.07
N LEU A 34 10.63 2.06 -14.27
CA LEU A 34 9.19 1.93 -14.52
C LEU A 34 8.70 0.50 -14.27
N GLU A 35 9.51 -0.50 -14.62
CA GLU A 35 9.22 -1.92 -14.36
C GLU A 35 9.12 -2.22 -12.85
N THR A 36 10.11 -1.80 -12.06
CA THR A 36 10.07 -1.95 -10.59
C THR A 36 8.86 -1.22 -10.01
N PHE A 37 8.55 -0.03 -10.51
CA PHE A 37 7.39 0.73 -10.07
C PHE A 37 6.07 0.00 -10.36
N HIS A 38 5.88 -0.52 -11.57
CA HIS A 38 4.69 -1.32 -11.92
C HIS A 38 4.61 -2.64 -11.14
N SER A 39 5.73 -3.28 -10.87
CA SER A 39 5.78 -4.45 -9.99
C SER A 39 5.31 -4.12 -8.57
N LEU A 40 5.66 -2.96 -8.02
CA LEU A 40 5.10 -2.51 -6.74
C LEU A 40 3.59 -2.30 -6.84
N LEU A 41 3.11 -1.64 -7.89
CA LEU A 41 1.67 -1.38 -8.08
C LEU A 41 0.83 -2.65 -8.12
N SER A 42 1.31 -3.69 -8.80
CA SER A 42 0.56 -4.95 -8.92
C SER A 42 0.34 -5.64 -7.57
N HIS A 43 1.14 -5.31 -6.56
CA HIS A 43 1.02 -5.84 -5.20
C HIS A 43 0.11 -5.01 -4.30
N TYR A 44 -0.40 -3.85 -4.76
CA TYR A 44 -1.26 -3.00 -3.92
C TYR A 44 -2.50 -3.73 -3.39
N PRO A 45 -3.30 -4.47 -4.21
CA PRO A 45 -4.53 -5.12 -3.73
C PRO A 45 -4.28 -6.15 -2.62
N SER A 46 -3.26 -7.00 -2.76
CA SER A 46 -2.92 -7.99 -1.74
C SER A 46 -2.30 -7.34 -0.50
N THR A 47 -1.54 -6.25 -0.67
CA THR A 47 -0.92 -5.54 0.45
C THR A 47 -1.97 -4.87 1.33
N VAL A 48 -2.94 -4.16 0.75
CA VAL A 48 -3.97 -3.45 1.51
C VAL A 48 -4.86 -4.42 2.31
N GLU A 49 -5.20 -5.57 1.71
CA GLU A 49 -5.92 -6.65 2.38
C GLU A 49 -5.12 -7.19 3.58
N ARG A 50 -3.87 -7.62 3.37
CA ARG A 50 -3.03 -8.23 4.40
C ARG A 50 -2.73 -7.27 5.54
N VAL A 51 -2.43 -6.01 5.23
CA VAL A 51 -2.20 -4.97 6.25
C VAL A 51 -3.45 -4.75 7.08
N HIS A 52 -4.63 -4.63 6.46
CA HIS A 52 -5.88 -4.42 7.19
C HIS A 52 -6.25 -5.63 8.06
N ARG A 53 -6.17 -6.84 7.50
CA ARG A 53 -6.39 -8.09 8.22
C ARG A 53 -5.46 -8.19 9.44
N GLY A 54 -4.17 -7.89 9.26
CA GLY A 54 -3.18 -7.86 10.34
C GLY A 54 -3.52 -6.85 11.44
N LYS A 55 -3.97 -5.64 11.08
CA LYS A 55 -4.43 -4.63 12.05
C LYS A 55 -5.62 -5.14 12.87
N LEU A 56 -6.57 -5.86 12.25
CA LEU A 56 -7.73 -6.44 12.95
C LEU A 56 -7.32 -7.56 13.92
N MET A 57 -6.43 -8.46 13.49
CA MET A 57 -5.91 -9.53 14.33
C MET A 57 -5.17 -8.99 15.57
N LEU A 58 -4.30 -7.99 15.38
CA LEU A 58 -3.60 -7.33 16.49
C LEU A 58 -4.57 -6.65 17.48
N LYS A 59 -5.65 -6.03 16.98
CA LYS A 59 -6.69 -5.44 17.82
C LYS A 59 -7.40 -6.48 18.67
N LEU A 60 -7.73 -7.66 18.12
CA LEU A 60 -8.36 -8.75 18.87
C LEU A 60 -7.44 -9.29 19.97
N GLN A 61 -6.17 -9.55 19.64
CA GLN A 61 -5.17 -10.00 20.61
C GLN A 61 -4.99 -9.00 21.77
N SER A 62 -5.00 -7.71 21.47
CA SER A 62 -4.89 -6.65 22.49
C SER A 62 -6.10 -6.56 23.44
N LYS A 63 -7.29 -7.01 22.99
CA LYS A 63 -8.51 -7.07 23.81
C LYS A 63 -8.52 -8.30 24.72
N ALA A 64 -8.06 -9.45 24.22
CA ALA A 64 -7.95 -10.69 25.00
C ALA A 64 -7.02 -10.53 26.22
N GLY A 65 -5.91 -9.78 26.07
CA GLY A 65 -4.98 -9.48 27.17
C GLY A 65 -5.51 -8.51 28.25
N LYS A 66 -6.66 -7.86 28.06
CA LYS A 66 -7.25 -6.87 28.99
C LYS A 66 -8.42 -7.40 29.82
N ALA A 67 -8.77 -8.69 29.72
CA ALA A 67 -9.79 -9.28 30.58
C ALA A 67 -9.36 -9.26 32.07
N PRO A 68 -10.26 -8.99 33.03
CA PRO A 68 -9.89 -8.87 34.43
C PRO A 68 -9.38 -10.21 34.99
N LYS A 69 -8.15 -10.20 35.51
CA LYS A 69 -7.54 -11.33 36.23
C LYS A 69 -8.46 -11.80 37.35
N ARG A 70 -9.20 -12.90 37.14
CA ARG A 70 -9.71 -13.70 38.25
C ARG A 70 -8.49 -14.33 38.94
N LYS A 71 -8.43 -14.15 40.27
CA LYS A 71 -7.40 -14.73 41.14
C LYS A 71 -7.37 -16.25 40.97
N ALA A 72 -6.20 -16.80 40.64
CA ALA A 72 -5.80 -18.15 41.01
C ALA A 72 -4.27 -18.21 41.06
N GLU A 73 -3.78 -19.01 42.00
CA GLU A 73 -2.44 -19.00 42.58
C GLU A 73 -1.40 -19.78 41.75
N ALA A 74 -0.13 -19.35 41.91
CA ALA A 74 1.16 -20.06 41.81
C ALA A 74 1.42 -21.22 40.80
N LYS A 75 2.51 -21.01 40.03
CA LYS A 75 3.41 -21.96 39.31
C LYS A 75 2.81 -22.59 38.03
N VAL A 76 3.46 -22.65 36.86
CA VAL A 76 4.85 -22.94 36.47
C VAL A 76 5.16 -22.22 35.16
N SER A 77 6.43 -21.87 34.96
CA SER A 77 7.01 -21.35 33.72
C SER A 77 6.74 -22.26 32.50
N ALA A 78 6.09 -21.72 31.47
CA ALA A 78 6.08 -22.31 30.14
C ALA A 78 6.30 -21.19 29.10
N ALA A 79 7.23 -21.42 28.18
CA ALA A 79 7.62 -20.53 27.11
C ALA A 79 6.42 -20.12 26.22
N PRO A 80 6.40 -18.92 25.62
CA PRO A 80 5.33 -18.51 24.74
C PRO A 80 5.54 -19.15 23.35
N THR A 81 5.02 -20.36 23.16
CA THR A 81 4.81 -20.91 21.83
C THR A 81 3.36 -21.36 21.74
N THR A 82 2.54 -20.57 21.07
CA THR A 82 1.37 -21.02 20.29
C THR A 82 0.78 -19.79 19.62
N GLN A 83 0.71 -19.82 18.28
CA GLN A 83 -0.28 -19.05 17.55
C GLN A 83 -1.63 -19.38 18.22
N ALA A 84 -2.25 -18.39 18.86
CA ALA A 84 -3.63 -18.56 19.30
C ALA A 84 -4.45 -18.77 18.04
N GLU A 85 -4.88 -20.01 17.81
CA GLU A 85 -5.83 -20.35 16.76
C GLU A 85 -7.07 -19.48 16.98
N LEU A 86 -7.38 -18.63 15.99
CA LEU A 86 -8.55 -17.77 16.06
C LEU A 86 -9.80 -18.68 16.07
N ASP A 87 -10.77 -18.36 16.92
CA ASP A 87 -12.06 -19.03 16.86
C ASP A 87 -12.71 -18.75 15.48
N PRO A 88 -13.35 -19.73 14.82
CA PRO A 88 -14.04 -19.52 13.55
C PRO A 88 -14.95 -18.27 13.49
N SER A 89 -15.55 -17.87 14.61
CA SER A 89 -16.32 -16.63 14.71
C SER A 89 -15.47 -15.36 14.55
N GLU A 90 -14.28 -15.33 15.15
CA GLU A 90 -13.32 -14.23 15.04
C GLU A 90 -12.75 -14.12 13.63
N GLU A 91 -12.45 -15.26 13.00
CA GLU A 91 -11.99 -15.29 11.61
C GLU A 91 -13.07 -14.76 10.66
N LYS A 92 -14.32 -15.20 10.82
CA LYS A 92 -15.44 -14.68 10.04
C LYS A 92 -15.60 -13.16 10.19
N HIS A 93 -15.53 -12.65 11.43
CA HIS A 93 -15.60 -11.22 11.68
C HIS A 93 -14.43 -10.45 11.02
N ILE A 94 -13.20 -10.98 11.08
CA ILE A 94 -12.05 -10.38 10.41
C ILE A 94 -12.27 -10.30 8.89
N LEU A 95 -12.78 -11.37 8.28
CA LEU A 95 -13.08 -11.41 6.85
C LEU A 95 -14.14 -10.36 6.46
N GLU A 96 -15.25 -10.29 7.19
CA GLU A 96 -16.32 -9.32 6.94
C GLU A 96 -15.84 -7.87 7.08
N GLU A 97 -15.08 -7.55 8.13
CA GLU A 97 -14.54 -6.20 8.32
C GLU A 97 -13.45 -5.85 7.27
N THR A 98 -12.68 -6.84 6.83
CA THR A 98 -11.70 -6.66 5.75
C THR A 98 -12.41 -6.35 4.44
N ASP A 99 -13.45 -7.10 4.09
CA ASP A 99 -14.24 -6.86 2.87
C ASP A 99 -14.86 -5.47 2.86
N LYS A 100 -15.48 -5.04 3.98
CA LYS A 100 -16.02 -3.68 4.12
C LYS A 100 -14.94 -2.61 3.90
N PHE A 101 -13.73 -2.82 4.40
CA PHE A 101 -12.65 -1.87 4.18
C PHE A 101 -12.18 -1.86 2.72
N LEU A 102 -12.10 -3.02 2.06
CA LEU A 102 -11.74 -3.09 0.64
C LEU A 102 -12.80 -2.42 -0.25
N GLN A 103 -14.08 -2.53 0.11
CA GLN A 103 -15.16 -1.79 -0.54
C GLN A 103 -14.97 -0.27 -0.36
N LEU A 104 -14.60 0.18 0.84
CA LEU A 104 -14.31 1.59 1.10
C LEU A 104 -13.06 2.09 0.35
N ASP A 105 -12.02 1.25 0.22
CA ASP A 105 -10.83 1.55 -0.58
C ASP A 105 -11.18 1.73 -2.06
N ARG A 106 -11.93 0.78 -2.64
CA ARG A 106 -12.44 0.89 -4.00
C ARG A 106 -13.33 2.12 -4.18
N TRP A 107 -14.21 2.37 -3.22
CA TRP A 107 -15.10 3.53 -3.26
C TRP A 107 -14.31 4.83 -3.38
N ARG A 108 -13.24 4.99 -2.59
CA ARG A 108 -12.39 6.19 -2.60
C ARG A 108 -11.67 6.39 -3.94
N TYR A 109 -11.16 5.33 -4.56
CA TYR A 109 -10.40 5.45 -5.82
C TYR A 109 -11.24 5.44 -7.09
N GLU A 110 -12.39 4.76 -7.10
CA GLU A 110 -13.13 4.48 -8.34
C GLU A 110 -14.55 5.06 -8.36
N VAL A 111 -15.24 5.06 -7.22
CA VAL A 111 -16.66 5.42 -7.15
C VAL A 111 -16.85 6.89 -6.85
N LEU A 112 -16.27 7.37 -5.75
CA LEU A 112 -16.40 8.76 -5.31
C LEU A 112 -15.91 9.76 -6.37
N PRO A 113 -14.77 9.55 -7.06
CA PRO A 113 -14.37 10.49 -8.10
C PRO A 113 -15.37 10.60 -9.25
N LYS A 114 -16.08 9.52 -9.61
CA LYS A 114 -17.14 9.55 -10.64
C LYS A 114 -18.33 10.36 -10.16
N ILE A 115 -18.77 10.12 -8.93
CA ILE A 115 -19.87 10.86 -8.29
C ILE A 115 -19.57 12.36 -8.27
N ILE A 116 -18.35 12.77 -7.90
CA ILE A 116 -17.97 14.20 -7.89
C ILE A 116 -17.99 14.79 -9.30
N ALA A 117 -17.48 14.04 -10.30
CA ALA A 117 -17.46 14.48 -11.69
C ALA A 117 -18.88 14.60 -12.28
N GLU A 118 -19.78 13.65 -11.98
CA GLU A 118 -21.18 13.69 -12.37
C GLU A 118 -21.88 14.93 -11.80
N ARG A 119 -21.72 15.20 -10.50
CA ARG A 119 -22.26 16.42 -9.86
C ARG A 119 -21.71 17.71 -10.48
N ALA A 120 -20.44 17.71 -10.87
CA ALA A 120 -19.85 18.88 -11.55
C ALA A 120 -20.51 19.16 -12.89
N ASN A 121 -20.97 18.13 -13.59
CA ASN A 121 -21.68 18.25 -14.88
C ASN A 121 -23.17 18.59 -14.71
N GLU A 122 -23.80 18.16 -13.62
CA GLU A 122 -25.22 18.40 -13.33
C GLU A 122 -25.53 19.84 -12.88
N GLY A 123 -24.55 20.54 -12.28
CA GLY A 123 -24.69 21.90 -11.75
C GLY A 123 -25.11 23.00 -12.75
N GLY A 124 -25.23 22.66 -14.04
CA GLY A 124 -25.81 23.54 -15.07
C GLY A 124 -27.35 23.59 -15.11
N GLN A 125 -28.06 22.76 -14.32
CA GLN A 125 -29.52 22.79 -14.24
C GLN A 125 -30.01 23.58 -13.01
N LYS A 126 -30.73 24.68 -13.27
CA LYS A 126 -31.16 25.68 -12.29
C LYS A 126 -31.82 25.12 -11.02
N GLY A 127 -31.33 25.57 -9.86
CA GLY A 127 -32.21 26.09 -8.80
C GLY A 127 -32.35 25.30 -7.50
N SER A 128 -31.26 24.85 -6.87
CA SER A 128 -31.21 24.60 -5.39
C SER A 128 -29.91 23.95 -4.91
N VAL A 129 -29.13 23.33 -5.80
CA VAL A 129 -27.87 22.65 -5.46
C VAL A 129 -26.69 23.60 -5.70
N PRO A 130 -25.67 23.66 -4.82
CA PRO A 130 -24.46 24.43 -5.10
C PRO A 130 -23.85 24.03 -6.44
N GLU A 131 -23.52 25.04 -7.22
CA GLU A 131 -22.98 24.90 -8.58
C GLU A 131 -21.60 24.21 -8.53
N GLY A 132 -21.37 23.25 -9.43
CA GLY A 132 -20.11 22.51 -9.55
C GLY A 132 -19.96 21.30 -8.62
N GLY A 133 -18.88 20.55 -8.82
CA GLY A 133 -18.58 19.34 -8.04
C GLY A 133 -18.40 19.67 -6.57
N HIS A 134 -18.84 18.79 -5.68
CA HIS A 134 -18.75 18.99 -4.23
C HIS A 134 -18.86 17.65 -3.48
N LEU A 135 -18.45 17.66 -2.21
CA LEU A 135 -18.69 16.55 -1.29
C LEU A 135 -19.92 16.80 -0.43
N LEU A 136 -20.63 15.72 -0.15
CA LEU A 136 -21.61 15.64 0.94
C LEU A 136 -20.91 15.33 2.27
N LYS A 137 -21.61 15.58 3.38
CA LYS A 137 -21.06 15.35 4.72
C LYS A 137 -20.67 13.91 4.97
N GLU A 138 -21.55 12.96 4.64
CA GLU A 138 -21.29 11.54 4.84
C GLU A 138 -20.09 11.06 4.00
N GLU A 139 -19.91 11.61 2.80
CA GLU A 139 -18.74 11.28 1.98
C GLU A 139 -17.44 11.78 2.62
N LEU A 140 -17.44 12.97 3.24
CA LEU A 140 -16.28 13.44 4.00
C LEU A 140 -16.01 12.56 5.24
N VAL A 141 -17.06 12.04 5.87
CA VAL A 141 -16.94 11.08 6.98
C VAL A 141 -16.30 9.77 6.49
N ASP A 142 -16.76 9.23 5.36
CA ASP A 142 -16.23 8.01 4.75
C ASP A 142 -14.78 8.19 4.28
N ILE A 143 -14.41 9.34 3.70
CA ILE A 143 -13.02 9.69 3.37
C ILE A 143 -12.15 9.67 4.64
N MET A 144 -12.65 10.20 5.75
CA MET A 144 -11.92 10.22 7.02
C MET A 144 -11.82 8.81 7.62
N GLU A 145 -12.85 7.98 7.48
CA GLU A 145 -12.82 6.59 7.90
C GLU A 145 -11.79 5.80 7.11
N TRP A 146 -11.80 5.95 5.78
CA TRP A 146 -10.80 5.36 4.89
C TRP A 146 -9.39 5.77 5.33
N LYS A 147 -9.14 7.08 5.48
CA LYS A 147 -7.84 7.63 5.86
C LYS A 147 -7.31 7.06 7.18
N THR A 148 -8.19 6.91 8.18
CA THR A 148 -7.79 6.40 9.51
C THR A 148 -7.62 4.88 9.56
N LYS A 149 -8.32 4.13 8.70
CA LYS A 149 -8.13 2.67 8.55
C LYS A 149 -6.89 2.34 7.69
N HIS A 150 -6.65 3.13 6.64
CA HIS A 150 -5.56 2.96 5.69
C HIS A 150 -4.21 3.36 6.33
N GLY A 151 -4.14 4.55 6.92
CA GLY A 151 -2.94 5.07 7.59
C GLY A 151 -2.92 4.87 9.12
N VAL A 152 -2.34 5.87 9.81
CA VAL A 152 -2.28 5.99 11.27
C VAL A 152 -3.63 6.47 11.81
N SER A 153 -4.16 5.76 12.82
CA SER A 153 -5.45 6.10 13.43
C SER A 153 -5.36 7.37 14.29
N ARG A 154 -6.16 8.38 13.96
CA ARG A 154 -6.29 9.64 14.71
C ARG A 154 -7.77 9.86 15.12
N PRO A 155 -8.25 9.16 16.16
CA PRO A 155 -9.68 9.09 16.47
C PRO A 155 -10.35 10.44 16.74
N MET A 156 -9.59 11.43 17.24
CA MET A 156 -10.10 12.78 17.50
C MET A 156 -10.56 13.53 16.25
N LEU A 157 -9.98 13.24 15.08
CA LEU A 157 -10.33 13.95 13.83
C LEU A 157 -11.74 13.60 13.36
N MET A 158 -12.19 12.37 13.60
CA MET A 158 -13.52 11.91 13.19
C MET A 158 -14.63 12.73 13.87
N GLY A 159 -14.50 12.99 15.17
CA GLY A 159 -15.46 13.82 15.91
C GLY A 159 -15.52 15.27 15.39
N MET A 160 -14.37 15.83 14.99
CA MET A 160 -14.32 17.17 14.41
C MET A 160 -15.02 17.23 13.05
N VAL A 161 -14.76 16.26 12.16
CA VAL A 161 -15.41 16.18 10.84
C VAL A 161 -16.93 16.12 10.98
N LYS A 162 -17.44 15.23 11.86
CA LYS A 162 -18.87 15.05 12.10
C LYS A 162 -19.57 16.29 12.66
N SER A 163 -18.83 17.18 13.33
CA SER A 163 -19.37 18.42 13.91
C SER A 163 -19.58 19.55 12.89
N ASN A 164 -19.06 19.43 11.66
CA ASN A 164 -19.26 20.45 10.63
C ASN A 164 -20.70 20.42 10.09
N GLN A 165 -21.17 21.60 9.65
CA GLN A 165 -22.46 21.74 8.98
C GLN A 165 -22.37 21.30 7.52
N ASP A 166 -23.41 20.65 7.02
CA ASP A 166 -23.51 20.16 5.62
C ASP A 166 -23.27 21.29 4.61
N ALA A 167 -23.88 22.45 4.83
CA ALA A 167 -23.71 23.63 3.97
C ALA A 167 -22.25 24.11 3.92
N THR A 168 -21.51 24.04 5.05
CA THR A 168 -20.10 24.42 5.10
C THR A 168 -19.24 23.47 4.28
N ILE A 169 -19.44 22.16 4.42
CA ILE A 169 -18.69 21.14 3.66
C ILE A 169 -18.94 21.33 2.17
N THR A 170 -20.21 21.43 1.78
CA THR A 170 -20.60 21.53 0.38
C THR A 170 -20.05 22.79 -0.27
N LYS A 171 -20.23 23.95 0.38
CA LYS A 171 -19.71 25.24 -0.12
C LYS A 171 -18.18 25.24 -0.22
N SER A 172 -17.50 24.76 0.82
CA SER A 172 -16.03 24.81 0.89
C SER A 172 -15.39 23.87 -0.13
N THR A 173 -15.97 22.69 -0.35
CA THR A 173 -15.47 21.74 -1.35
C THR A 173 -15.73 22.20 -2.79
N SER A 174 -16.93 22.72 -3.10
CA SER A 174 -17.20 23.37 -4.40
C SER A 174 -16.25 24.54 -4.68
N THR A 175 -16.03 25.40 -3.68
CA THR A 175 -15.07 26.52 -3.78
C THR A 175 -13.66 26.00 -4.05
N ALA A 176 -13.23 24.97 -3.33
CA ALA A 176 -11.90 24.40 -3.47
C ALA A 176 -11.67 23.78 -4.85
N PHE A 177 -12.65 23.05 -5.39
CA PHE A 177 -12.56 22.41 -6.70
C PHE A 177 -12.56 23.45 -7.82
N SER A 178 -13.37 24.50 -7.70
CA SER A 178 -13.40 25.61 -8.66
C SER A 178 -12.12 26.46 -8.65
N ALA A 179 -11.37 26.45 -7.55
CA ALA A 179 -10.11 27.20 -7.39
C ALA A 179 -8.86 26.42 -7.83
N LEU A 180 -9.02 25.23 -8.43
CA LEU A 180 -7.88 24.44 -8.93
C LEU A 180 -7.16 25.22 -10.05
N PRO A 181 -5.82 25.26 -10.04
CA PRO A 181 -5.06 26.01 -11.02
C PRO A 181 -5.11 25.35 -12.40
N ASP A 182 -5.16 26.19 -13.44
CA ASP A 182 -5.06 25.76 -14.85
C ASP A 182 -3.61 25.69 -15.35
N ALA A 183 -2.65 26.18 -14.54
CA ALA A 183 -1.24 26.19 -14.89
C ALA A 183 -0.65 24.78 -14.98
N ASP A 184 0.16 24.54 -16.01
CA ASP A 184 0.87 23.26 -16.16
C ASP A 184 2.01 23.19 -15.12
N PRO A 185 2.04 22.16 -14.25
CA PRO A 185 3.06 22.04 -13.21
C PRO A 185 4.48 21.83 -13.72
N VAL A 186 4.66 21.45 -14.99
CA VAL A 186 5.99 21.34 -15.62
C VAL A 186 6.47 22.70 -16.12
N VAL A 187 5.55 23.53 -16.63
CA VAL A 187 5.88 24.82 -17.26
C VAL A 187 5.93 25.95 -16.23
N ALA A 188 4.97 25.97 -15.29
CA ALA A 188 4.84 26.98 -14.26
C ALA A 188 4.61 26.34 -12.87
N PRO A 189 5.64 25.69 -12.27
CA PRO A 189 5.49 24.94 -11.02
C PRO A 189 4.97 25.77 -9.84
N SER A 190 5.33 27.05 -9.78
CA SER A 190 4.87 27.97 -8.73
C SER A 190 3.38 28.26 -8.81
N ASP A 191 2.87 28.47 -10.02
CA ASP A 191 1.46 28.85 -10.28
C ASP A 191 0.54 27.62 -10.27
N ALA A 192 1.08 26.44 -10.58
CA ALA A 192 0.35 25.17 -10.57
C ALA A 192 0.09 24.62 -9.16
N PHE A 193 0.72 25.17 -8.11
CA PHE A 193 0.48 24.71 -6.75
C PHE A 193 -0.92 25.15 -6.25
N PRO A 194 -1.80 24.24 -5.81
CA PRO A 194 -3.21 24.52 -5.56
C PRO A 194 -3.47 25.18 -4.20
N LYS A 195 -2.75 26.28 -3.89
CA LYS A 195 -2.83 26.94 -2.56
C LYS A 195 -4.25 27.40 -2.23
N ALA A 196 -4.93 28.06 -3.18
CA ALA A 196 -6.27 28.58 -2.98
C ALA A 196 -7.28 27.45 -2.69
N SER A 197 -7.21 26.34 -3.44
CA SER A 197 -8.02 25.14 -3.19
C SER A 197 -7.78 24.55 -1.80
N LEU A 198 -6.52 24.48 -1.36
CA LEU A 198 -6.19 23.97 -0.02
C LEU A 198 -6.69 24.89 1.09
N ASP A 199 -6.50 26.21 0.96
CA ASP A 199 -6.95 27.19 1.95
C ASP A 199 -8.47 27.14 2.13
N ALA A 200 -9.22 26.99 1.02
CA ALA A 200 -10.68 26.85 1.02
C ALA A 200 -11.17 25.62 1.79
N LEU A 201 -10.35 24.59 1.98
CA LEU A 201 -10.68 23.40 2.77
C LEU A 201 -10.20 23.51 4.22
N THR A 202 -8.96 23.98 4.42
CA THR A 202 -8.28 23.93 5.73
C THR A 202 -8.75 24.97 6.74
N GLY A 203 -9.25 26.12 6.28
CA GLY A 203 -9.79 27.16 7.15
C GLY A 203 -11.20 26.82 7.65
N PRO A 204 -12.17 26.58 6.76
CA PRO A 204 -13.58 26.44 7.14
C PRO A 204 -13.96 25.10 7.77
N ILE A 205 -13.31 23.99 7.40
CA ILE A 205 -13.75 22.65 7.80
C ILE A 205 -12.91 22.14 8.98
N ARG A 206 -13.54 21.99 10.14
CA ARG A 206 -12.88 21.45 11.35
C ARG A 206 -12.43 20.01 11.11
N GLY A 207 -11.20 19.70 11.51
CA GLY A 207 -10.59 18.37 11.32
C GLY A 207 -9.96 18.16 9.95
N VAL A 208 -10.02 19.15 9.06
CA VAL A 208 -9.35 19.12 7.74
C VAL A 208 -8.09 19.97 7.79
N GLY A 209 -6.92 19.32 7.90
CA GLY A 209 -5.61 19.96 7.72
C GLY A 209 -5.06 19.75 6.30
N PRO A 210 -3.81 20.17 6.01
CA PRO A 210 -3.19 20.04 4.68
C PRO A 210 -3.24 18.60 4.12
N ALA A 211 -3.04 17.61 4.99
CA ALA A 211 -3.10 16.21 4.60
C ALA A 211 -4.51 15.75 4.21
N THR A 212 -5.57 16.24 4.87
CA THR A 212 -6.94 15.85 4.49
C THR A 212 -7.43 16.68 3.30
N ALA A 213 -7.04 17.95 3.22
CA ALA A 213 -7.35 18.80 2.07
C ALA A 213 -6.75 18.22 0.77
N SER A 214 -5.48 17.82 0.77
CA SER A 214 -4.85 17.18 -0.40
C SER A 214 -5.49 15.83 -0.76
N LEU A 215 -5.97 15.05 0.21
CA LEU A 215 -6.76 13.84 -0.07
C LEU A 215 -8.05 14.17 -0.82
N ILE A 216 -8.81 15.15 -0.34
CA ILE A 216 -10.06 15.61 -0.96
C ILE A 216 -9.79 16.07 -2.41
N LEU A 217 -8.75 16.87 -2.63
CA LEU A 217 -8.38 17.34 -3.97
C LEU A 217 -7.87 16.20 -4.88
N SER A 218 -7.14 15.22 -4.34
CA SER A 218 -6.69 14.06 -5.13
C SER A 218 -7.87 13.26 -5.70
N ILE A 219 -8.95 13.12 -4.93
CA ILE A 219 -10.18 12.43 -5.34
C ILE A 219 -10.91 13.25 -6.41
N ALA A 220 -11.03 14.56 -6.23
CA ALA A 220 -11.75 15.42 -7.16
C ALA A 220 -11.07 15.54 -8.54
N THR A 221 -9.78 15.23 -8.64
CA THR A 221 -8.98 15.45 -9.85
C THR A 221 -8.69 14.17 -10.65
N VAL A 222 -9.22 13.02 -10.24
CA VAL A 222 -8.98 11.71 -10.90
C VAL A 222 -9.44 11.69 -12.36
N PHE A 223 -10.65 12.18 -12.64
CA PHE A 223 -11.24 12.19 -13.98
C PHE A 223 -11.01 13.49 -14.77
N GLY A 224 -10.16 14.38 -14.25
CA GLY A 224 -9.80 15.63 -14.91
C GLY A 224 -8.61 15.51 -15.86
N ASP A 225 -8.13 16.65 -16.35
CA ASP A 225 -6.84 16.75 -17.03
C ASP A 225 -5.72 16.19 -16.13
N ALA A 226 -4.91 15.25 -16.66
CA ALA A 226 -3.79 14.64 -15.95
C ALA A 226 -2.82 15.69 -15.34
N LYS A 227 -2.70 16.86 -15.97
CA LYS A 227 -1.87 17.97 -15.48
C LYS A 227 -2.41 18.59 -14.19
N LYS A 228 -3.74 18.53 -13.99
CA LYS A 228 -4.45 19.09 -12.83
C LYS A 228 -4.60 18.10 -11.67
N GLN A 229 -4.14 16.85 -11.83
CA GLN A 229 -4.14 15.89 -10.72
C GLN A 229 -3.36 16.42 -9.52
N VAL A 230 -3.91 16.22 -8.32
CA VAL A 230 -3.31 16.66 -7.06
C VAL A 230 -2.79 15.44 -6.29
N PRO A 231 -1.51 15.39 -5.89
CA PRO A 231 -1.01 14.31 -5.06
C PRO A 231 -1.56 14.41 -3.63
N PHE A 232 -1.94 13.27 -3.07
CA PHE A 232 -2.33 13.17 -1.67
C PHE A 232 -1.08 13.21 -0.77
N TYR A 233 -1.09 14.09 0.24
CA TYR A 233 -0.11 14.07 1.31
C TYR A 233 -0.36 12.90 2.28
N SER A 234 0.01 11.71 1.84
CA SER A 234 0.05 10.53 2.69
C SER A 234 1.38 10.41 3.43
N ASP A 235 1.33 9.75 4.58
CA ASP A 235 2.51 9.39 5.38
C ASP A 235 3.51 8.55 4.57
N ASP A 236 3.01 7.69 3.68
CA ASP A 236 3.82 6.74 2.90
C ASP A 236 4.55 7.43 1.76
N VAL A 237 3.86 8.32 1.03
CA VAL A 237 4.47 9.12 -0.04
C VAL A 237 5.51 10.07 0.54
N TYR A 238 5.21 10.72 1.67
CA TYR A 238 6.15 11.64 2.30
C TYR A 238 7.40 10.92 2.83
N LEU A 239 7.22 9.75 3.46
CA LEU A 239 8.33 8.93 3.91
C LEU A 239 9.26 8.56 2.73
N TRP A 240 8.65 8.11 1.62
CA TRP A 240 9.40 7.64 0.47
C TRP A 240 10.10 8.77 -0.29
N LEU A 241 9.35 9.82 -0.66
CA LEU A 241 9.85 10.83 -1.60
C LEU A 241 10.59 11.99 -0.93
N CYS A 242 10.16 12.41 0.25
CA CYS A 242 10.72 13.59 0.92
C CYS A 242 11.76 13.21 1.98
N LEU A 243 11.52 12.12 2.70
CA LEU A 243 12.42 11.65 3.77
C LEU A 243 13.42 10.59 3.30
N MET A 244 13.31 10.14 2.04
CA MET A 244 14.18 9.15 1.40
C MET A 244 14.35 7.90 2.27
N ASP A 245 13.24 7.44 2.85
CA ASP A 245 13.21 6.34 3.80
C ASP A 245 12.36 5.22 3.22
N PHE A 246 13.05 4.24 2.66
CA PHE A 246 12.48 3.08 1.98
C PHE A 246 13.37 1.86 2.26
N PRO A 247 12.84 0.63 2.09
CA PRO A 247 13.60 -0.59 2.30
C PRO A 247 14.84 -0.65 1.38
N GLU A 248 16.01 -1.02 1.92
CA GLU A 248 17.20 -1.33 1.12
C GLU A 248 17.42 -2.84 1.13
N GLY A 249 17.25 -3.49 -0.03
CA GLY A 249 17.53 -4.91 -0.23
C GLY A 249 16.50 -5.89 0.35
N GLN A 250 16.72 -7.18 0.06
CA GLN A 250 15.84 -8.29 0.44
C GLN A 250 16.00 -8.73 1.90
N ASN A 251 17.15 -8.41 2.53
CA ASN A 251 17.49 -8.83 3.89
C ASN A 251 16.83 -7.96 4.97
N MET A 252 15.66 -8.40 5.45
CA MET A 252 14.90 -7.80 6.57
C MET A 252 15.74 -7.58 7.85
N LYS A 253 16.74 -8.42 8.10
CA LYS A 253 17.57 -8.38 9.32
C LYS A 253 18.55 -7.20 9.37
N GLU A 254 18.75 -6.51 8.25
CA GLU A 254 19.70 -5.39 8.13
C GLU A 254 19.00 -4.03 7.97
N GLN A 255 17.66 -4.00 7.96
CA GLN A 255 16.92 -2.75 7.85
C GLN A 255 17.09 -1.92 9.13
N LYS A 256 17.78 -0.79 8.98
CA LYS A 256 17.96 0.17 10.07
C LYS A 256 16.60 0.74 10.48
N PRO A 257 16.35 0.91 11.79
CA PRO A 257 15.13 1.57 12.24
C PRO A 257 15.06 2.98 11.65
N SER A 258 13.92 3.31 11.06
CA SER A 258 13.67 4.63 10.48
C SER A 258 13.82 5.71 11.56
N LYS A 259 14.74 6.66 11.33
CA LYS A 259 14.92 7.84 12.19
C LYS A 259 13.75 8.82 12.13
N HIS A 260 12.83 8.61 11.19
CA HIS A 260 11.68 9.47 10.94
C HIS A 260 10.37 8.93 11.53
N LYS A 261 10.42 7.78 12.20
CA LYS A 261 9.27 7.15 12.85
C LYS A 261 9.44 7.19 14.37
N LYS A 262 8.36 7.49 15.07
CA LYS A 262 8.24 7.31 16.52
C LYS A 262 8.07 5.83 16.84
N PRO A 263 8.29 5.41 18.11
CA PRO A 263 8.08 4.01 18.52
C PRO A 263 6.66 3.48 18.28
N ASN A 264 5.65 4.36 18.23
CA ASN A 264 4.26 4.01 17.93
C ASN A 264 3.96 3.89 16.42
N GLY A 265 4.95 4.11 15.55
CA GLY A 265 4.83 4.03 14.09
C GLY A 265 4.48 5.36 13.39
N ASP A 266 4.12 6.39 14.15
CA ASP A 266 3.82 7.72 13.61
C ASP A 266 5.06 8.36 12.99
N LEU A 267 4.88 9.08 11.88
CA LEU A 267 5.95 9.92 11.37
C LEU A 267 6.23 11.14 12.27
N ILE A 268 7.49 11.54 12.29
CA ILE A 268 7.97 12.78 12.90
C ILE A 268 7.84 13.89 11.85
N VAL A 269 6.60 14.31 11.58
CA VAL A 269 6.27 15.38 10.62
C VAL A 269 5.22 16.34 11.23
N LYS A 270 5.15 17.56 10.71
CA LYS A 270 4.29 18.63 11.24
C LYS A 270 2.92 18.67 10.57
N TYR A 271 2.77 18.06 9.40
CA TYR A 271 1.60 18.14 8.52
C TYR A 271 1.24 19.57 8.14
N ASN A 272 2.24 20.39 7.76
CA ASN A 272 2.04 21.79 7.37
C ASN A 272 2.11 22.00 5.84
N MET A 273 1.84 23.23 5.39
CA MET A 273 1.84 23.55 3.96
C MET A 273 3.23 23.56 3.30
N ASN A 274 4.30 23.78 4.06
CA ASN A 274 5.65 23.72 3.52
C ASN A 274 6.03 22.28 3.20
N GLU A 275 5.78 21.36 4.14
CA GLU A 275 5.98 19.92 3.91
C GLU A 275 5.09 19.41 2.77
N TYR A 276 3.85 19.91 2.65
CA TYR A 276 3.03 19.55 1.49
C TYR A 276 3.60 20.07 0.16
N ARG A 277 4.18 21.28 0.15
CA ARG A 277 4.85 21.82 -1.05
C ARG A 277 6.08 20.98 -1.42
N GLU A 278 6.84 20.49 -0.44
CA GLU A 278 7.94 19.56 -0.68
C GLU A 278 7.43 18.26 -1.32
N LEU A 279 6.35 17.67 -0.80
CA LEU A 279 5.73 16.48 -1.38
C LEU A 279 5.19 16.72 -2.78
N TRP A 280 4.54 17.86 -3.01
CA TRP A 280 4.05 18.27 -4.32
C TRP A 280 5.19 18.26 -5.34
N ASN A 281 6.30 18.95 -5.05
CA ASN A 281 7.44 19.01 -5.94
C ASN A 281 8.05 17.62 -6.18
N ALA A 282 8.31 16.85 -5.13
CA ALA A 282 8.91 15.52 -5.25
C ALA A 282 8.02 14.54 -6.03
N SER A 283 6.70 14.61 -5.85
CA SER A 283 5.74 13.80 -6.60
C SER A 283 5.74 14.18 -8.08
N GLN A 284 5.78 15.48 -8.41
CA GLN A 284 5.85 15.94 -9.80
C GLN A 284 7.15 15.47 -10.47
N GLU A 285 8.30 15.62 -9.79
CA GLU A 285 9.60 15.17 -10.30
C GLU A 285 9.57 13.66 -10.62
N LEU A 286 9.05 12.84 -9.71
CA LEU A 286 8.94 11.40 -9.93
C LEU A 286 8.01 11.08 -11.10
N ARG A 287 6.83 11.70 -11.15
CA ARG A 287 5.82 11.48 -12.20
C ARG A 287 6.37 11.83 -13.59
N VAL A 288 7.00 13.00 -13.72
CA VAL A 288 7.64 13.43 -14.98
C VAL A 288 8.71 12.42 -15.39
N ARG A 289 9.59 12.01 -14.47
CA ARG A 289 10.65 11.06 -14.77
C ARG A 289 10.12 9.71 -15.24
N LEU A 290 9.14 9.14 -14.55
CA LEU A 290 8.57 7.83 -14.91
C LEU A 290 7.80 7.90 -16.23
N ASN A 291 7.14 9.03 -16.51
CA ASN A 291 6.40 9.23 -17.75
C ASN A 291 7.28 9.56 -18.96
N ASN A 292 8.55 9.94 -18.76
CA ASN A 292 9.56 10.03 -19.83
C ASN A 292 9.96 8.61 -20.30
N GLY A 293 9.03 7.90 -20.93
CA GLY A 293 9.21 6.52 -21.40
C GLY A 293 8.05 5.57 -21.10
N ALA A 294 6.97 6.05 -20.47
CA ALA A 294 5.83 5.19 -20.08
C ALA A 294 4.91 4.77 -21.24
N GLY A 295 5.10 5.31 -22.44
CA GLY A 295 4.24 5.02 -23.59
C GLY A 295 2.78 5.38 -23.30
N ASP A 296 1.87 4.44 -23.55
CA ASP A 296 0.41 4.65 -23.50
C ASP A 296 -0.20 4.52 -22.10
N ALA A 297 0.57 4.10 -21.09
CA ALA A 297 0.10 3.92 -19.72
C ALA A 297 0.82 4.88 -18.75
N PRO A 298 0.42 6.16 -18.70
CA PRO A 298 1.09 7.15 -17.86
C PRO A 298 0.85 6.86 -16.37
N VAL A 299 1.90 7.02 -15.58
CA VAL A 299 1.88 6.99 -14.12
C VAL A 299 1.10 8.19 -13.59
N SER A 300 0.06 7.91 -12.81
CA SER A 300 -0.74 8.89 -12.08
C SER A 300 -0.22 9.13 -10.66
N PHE A 301 -0.78 10.13 -9.96
CA PHE A 301 -0.48 10.31 -8.53
C PHE A 301 -1.10 9.22 -7.64
N ILE A 302 -2.21 8.61 -8.07
CA ILE A 302 -2.78 7.45 -7.39
C ILE A 302 -1.81 6.27 -7.46
N ASP A 303 -1.14 6.08 -8.60
CA ASP A 303 -0.14 5.03 -8.73
C ASP A 303 1.05 5.30 -7.78
N ILE A 304 1.56 6.53 -7.75
CA ILE A 304 2.64 6.91 -6.83
C ILE A 304 2.24 6.63 -5.37
N GLU A 305 1.01 6.97 -4.99
CA GLU A 305 0.47 6.69 -3.66
C GLU A 305 0.43 5.19 -3.36
N ARG A 306 -0.11 4.37 -4.27
CA ARG A 306 -0.23 2.92 -4.11
C ARG A 306 1.13 2.24 -4.04
N ALA A 307 2.08 2.64 -4.87
CA ALA A 307 3.46 2.15 -4.83
C ALA A 307 4.14 2.50 -3.49
N ALA A 308 3.96 3.72 -3.00
CA ALA A 308 4.48 4.14 -1.70
C ALA A 308 3.91 3.29 -0.55
N TYR A 309 2.60 2.99 -0.59
CA TYR A 309 1.95 2.14 0.39
C TYR A 309 2.52 0.72 0.39
N VAL A 310 2.76 0.15 -0.80
CA VAL A 310 3.40 -1.16 -0.94
C VAL A 310 4.82 -1.14 -0.39
N LEU A 311 5.62 -0.12 -0.72
CA LEU A 311 6.98 0.03 -0.18
C LEU A 311 6.99 0.12 1.34
N ARG A 312 6.08 0.87 1.94
CA ARG A 312 5.95 0.97 3.41
C ARG A 312 5.69 -0.39 4.04
N ASN A 313 4.94 -1.25 3.36
CA ASN A 313 4.48 -2.54 3.86
C ASN A 313 5.11 -3.71 3.09
N ILE A 314 6.33 -3.52 2.57
CA ILE A 314 6.95 -4.47 1.63
C ILE A 314 7.06 -5.88 2.23
N SER A 315 7.24 -5.98 3.54
CA SER A 315 7.38 -7.23 4.28
C SER A 315 6.15 -8.14 4.24
N VAL A 316 4.97 -7.57 4.07
CA VAL A 316 3.71 -8.31 3.98
C VAL A 316 3.09 -8.26 2.59
N SER A 317 3.64 -7.43 1.68
CA SER A 317 3.14 -7.25 0.32
C SER A 317 3.21 -8.50 -0.57
N GLY A 318 4.15 -9.40 -0.28
CA GLY A 318 4.48 -10.51 -1.18
C GLY A 318 5.42 -10.13 -2.33
N TYR A 319 5.87 -8.87 -2.40
CA TYR A 319 6.76 -8.38 -3.47
C TYR A 319 7.97 -9.28 -3.69
N TYR A 320 8.75 -9.57 -2.66
CA TYR A 320 9.93 -10.42 -2.78
C TYR A 320 9.60 -11.89 -3.06
N ALA A 321 8.44 -12.40 -2.63
CA ALA A 321 8.02 -13.76 -2.91
C ALA A 321 7.68 -13.97 -4.40
N SER A 322 7.14 -12.93 -5.06
CA SER A 322 7.00 -12.92 -6.53
C SER A 322 8.35 -12.77 -7.26
N GLN A 323 9.35 -12.30 -6.52
CA GLN A 323 10.77 -12.11 -6.87
C GLN A 323 11.54 -13.38 -7.20
N GLU A 324 11.23 -14.44 -6.43
CA GLU A 324 12.00 -15.66 -6.50
C GLU A 324 11.54 -16.46 -7.72
N PRO A 325 12.46 -16.84 -8.63
CA PRO A 325 12.12 -17.79 -9.66
C PRO A 325 11.65 -19.06 -8.95
N GLU A 326 10.41 -19.46 -9.24
CA GLU A 326 9.81 -20.74 -8.87
C GLU A 326 10.86 -21.86 -8.88
N ALA A 327 11.46 -22.15 -7.73
CA ALA A 327 12.13 -23.41 -7.46
C ALA A 327 11.10 -24.58 -7.39
N GLY A 328 9.86 -24.35 -7.83
CA GLY A 328 8.76 -25.29 -7.91
C GLY A 328 8.56 -25.95 -9.28
N LEU A 329 9.22 -25.51 -10.35
CA LEU A 329 9.08 -26.13 -11.68
C LEU A 329 10.09 -27.26 -11.97
N ASN A 330 11.10 -27.45 -11.12
CA ASN A 330 12.05 -28.57 -11.26
C ASN A 330 11.66 -29.80 -10.44
N ILE A 331 10.85 -29.67 -9.38
CA ILE A 331 10.38 -30.83 -8.59
C ILE A 331 9.36 -31.66 -9.38
N VAL A 332 8.53 -31.02 -10.22
CA VAL A 332 7.55 -31.76 -11.05
C VAL A 332 8.24 -32.49 -12.21
N LYS A 333 9.29 -31.92 -12.82
CA LYS A 333 10.05 -32.61 -13.87
C LYS A 333 10.92 -33.76 -13.36
N GLU A 334 11.45 -33.65 -12.14
CA GLU A 334 12.26 -34.73 -11.54
C GLU A 334 11.37 -35.90 -11.08
N LEU A 335 10.16 -35.62 -10.56
CA LEU A 335 9.16 -36.64 -10.24
C LEU A 335 8.50 -37.28 -11.48
N GLU A 336 8.36 -36.56 -12.61
CA GLU A 336 7.87 -37.15 -13.87
C GLU A 336 8.94 -37.98 -14.61
N LEU A 337 10.23 -37.68 -14.43
CA LEU A 337 11.35 -38.47 -14.97
C LEU A 337 11.64 -39.74 -14.15
N GLU A 338 11.43 -39.72 -12.82
CA GLU A 338 11.58 -40.93 -11.99
C GLU A 338 10.41 -41.92 -12.12
N ASN A 339 9.19 -41.46 -12.44
CA ASN A 339 8.03 -42.35 -12.61
C ASN A 339 7.91 -42.99 -14.01
N SER A 340 8.88 -42.73 -14.91
CA SER A 340 8.90 -43.27 -16.28
C SER A 340 9.79 -44.51 -16.45
N GLN A 341 10.39 -45.04 -15.38
CA GLN A 341 11.13 -46.32 -15.43
C GLN A 341 10.28 -47.49 -14.95
N LEU A 342 9.46 -48.02 -15.86
CA LEU A 342 8.86 -49.35 -15.71
C LEU A 342 9.96 -50.44 -15.74
N PRO A 343 9.85 -51.50 -14.91
CA PRO A 343 10.85 -52.56 -14.84
C PRO A 343 10.87 -53.40 -16.13
N LYS A 344 12.08 -53.66 -16.65
CA LYS A 344 12.31 -54.59 -17.76
C LYS A 344 11.81 -56.00 -17.39
N GLU A 345 10.88 -56.51 -18.18
CA GLU A 345 10.42 -57.90 -18.15
C GLU A 345 11.60 -58.87 -18.34
N ALA A 346 11.73 -59.82 -17.41
CA ALA A 346 12.59 -60.97 -17.56
C ALA A 346 11.88 -62.04 -18.40
N LYS A 347 12.40 -62.30 -19.60
CA LYS A 347 12.03 -63.47 -20.41
C LYS A 347 12.43 -64.76 -19.69
N LYS A 348 11.51 -65.69 -19.54
CA LYS A 348 11.81 -67.12 -19.33
C LYS A 348 10.83 -67.99 -20.12
N ASP A 349 11.40 -68.77 -21.03
CA ASP A 349 10.76 -69.83 -21.82
C ASP A 349 10.39 -71.05 -20.94
N PRO A 350 9.48 -71.94 -21.41
CA PRO A 350 8.78 -72.94 -20.61
C PRO A 350 9.55 -74.26 -20.53
N GLY A 351 9.45 -74.95 -19.40
CA GLY A 351 10.02 -76.29 -19.25
C GLY A 351 9.75 -76.92 -17.88
N GLU A 352 8.77 -77.83 -17.89
CA GLU A 352 8.72 -79.07 -17.12
C GLU A 352 8.49 -79.11 -15.60
N LEU A 353 7.40 -79.84 -15.28
CA LEU A 353 7.26 -80.86 -14.24
C LEU A 353 7.11 -80.43 -12.77
N GLY A 354 5.95 -80.81 -12.18
CA GLY A 354 5.96 -81.30 -10.79
C GLY A 354 4.86 -80.81 -9.84
N VAL A 355 3.64 -81.34 -9.98
CA VAL A 355 2.91 -82.08 -8.93
C VAL A 355 2.59 -81.41 -7.56
N ARG A 356 1.27 -81.32 -7.26
CA ARG A 356 0.55 -81.33 -5.94
C ARG A 356 0.68 -80.04 -5.09
N ARG A 357 -0.35 -79.52 -4.40
CA ARG A 357 -1.51 -80.16 -3.73
C ARG A 357 -2.60 -79.10 -3.42
N SER A 358 -3.87 -79.47 -3.58
CA SER A 358 -5.07 -78.73 -3.17
C SER A 358 -5.33 -78.74 -1.65
N LYS A 359 -6.02 -77.70 -1.13
CA LYS A 359 -7.27 -77.73 -0.32
C LYS A 359 -7.54 -76.32 0.24
N ARG A 360 -8.60 -75.63 -0.16
CA ARG A 360 -10.05 -75.75 0.14
C ARG A 360 -10.47 -75.04 1.44
N VAL A 361 -11.22 -73.97 1.22
CA VAL A 361 -12.23 -73.28 2.04
C VAL A 361 -12.95 -74.18 3.05
N LYS A 362 -13.25 -73.66 4.25
CA LYS A 362 -14.52 -73.94 4.94
C LYS A 362 -14.92 -72.80 5.88
N GLN A 363 -16.09 -72.22 5.60
CA GLN A 363 -16.96 -71.56 6.58
C GLN A 363 -17.76 -72.62 7.35
N GLU A 364 -18.02 -72.34 8.64
CA GLU A 364 -19.12 -72.76 9.55
C GLU A 364 -18.68 -72.24 10.94
N ALA A 365 -19.25 -71.20 11.55
CA ALA A 365 -20.60 -71.03 12.12
C ALA A 365 -20.91 -72.01 13.26
N ILE A 366 -20.68 -71.59 14.51
CA ILE A 366 -21.67 -71.45 15.60
C ILE A 366 -21.29 -70.20 16.39
#